data_AF-A0A7S3KNS6-F1
#
_entry.id   AF-A0A7S3KNS6-F1
#
_cell.length_a   1.000
_cell.length_b   1.000
_cell.length_c   1.000
_cell.angle_alpha   90.00
_cell.angle_beta   90.00
_cell.angle_gamma   90.00
#
_symmetry.space_group_name_H-M   'P 1'
#
loop_
_entity.id
_entity.type
_entity.pdbx_description
1 polymer ?
#
loop_
_entity_poly.entity_id
_entity_poly.type
_entity_poly.pdbx_seq_one_letter_code
_entity_poly.pdbx_strand_id
1 'polypeptide(L)'
;KTMKQQTFSTAYYQDVGLTENSVEIDHLKTVIVSLKQKADVADDIQQELDTKTTMLRQCEQARNELQNKYEGLINETDEQAKKTQEYQAKILERLEFLEKENQMQKSEIQNLKMNFDNTTQIKINIDEELKNSKQHIVELEAQKAELKKQLTIASDYLIEQDDKVHKANKTSLELLDHLKDAELEIETLKDYIVELKHRIAVYIPVESDSVDAKLAEYINNYPERNRLKVMFMRESSGIYQFGTRKIFVKVEQDKIIIR
;
A
#
# COMPACT_ATOMS: atom_id res chain seq x y z
N LYS A 1 65.59 9.95 106.55
CA LYS A 1 65.16 9.26 107.78
C LYS A 1 66.10 8.06 107.96
N THR A 2 67.38 8.23 108.29
CA THR A 2 67.92 8.74 109.56
C THR A 2 67.27 8.00 110.74
N MET A 3 67.90 6.93 111.23
CA MET A 3 67.71 6.50 112.61
C MET A 3 68.86 5.59 113.09
N LYS A 4 69.70 6.23 113.92
CA LYS A 4 70.25 5.73 115.19
C LYS A 4 71.05 4.42 115.17
N GLN A 5 72.36 4.61 115.04
CA GLN A 5 73.36 3.84 115.78
C GLN A 5 73.01 3.89 117.29
N GLN A 6 72.84 2.72 117.89
CA GLN A 6 72.63 2.56 119.32
C GLN A 6 73.78 1.69 119.84
N THR A 7 74.74 2.37 120.47
CA THR A 7 75.83 1.80 121.27
C THR A 7 75.27 1.31 122.61
N PHE A 8 75.37 0.01 122.89
CA PHE A 8 75.21 -0.58 124.23
C PHE A 8 76.45 -1.49 124.44
N SER A 9 77.40 -1.10 125.28
CA SER A 9 77.41 -1.12 126.76
C SER A 9 77.85 -2.46 127.32
N THR A 10 79.16 -2.57 127.45
CA THR A 10 79.98 -3.51 128.20
C THR A 10 79.71 -3.38 129.71
N ALA A 11 79.08 -4.38 130.34
CA ALA A 11 79.16 -4.69 131.78
C ALA A 11 78.10 -5.74 132.12
N TYR A 12 78.50 -7.02 132.29
CA TYR A 12 77.89 -8.02 133.19
C TYR A 12 78.61 -9.37 132.95
N TYR A 13 79.80 -9.52 133.54
CA TYR A 13 80.47 -10.81 133.70
C TYR A 13 80.88 -10.95 135.16
N GLN A 14 80.10 -11.70 135.93
CA GLN A 14 80.52 -12.32 137.17
C GLN A 14 79.44 -13.32 137.55
N ASP A 15 79.88 -14.54 137.88
CA ASP A 15 79.11 -15.60 138.55
C ASP A 15 78.56 -16.77 137.73
N VAL A 16 79.27 -17.18 136.66
CA VAL A 16 79.28 -18.59 136.23
C VAL A 16 80.69 -18.90 135.74
N GLY A 17 81.36 -19.89 136.34
CA GLY A 17 82.74 -20.31 136.04
C GLY A 17 82.91 -20.83 134.61
N LEU A 18 82.94 -19.90 133.67
CA LEU A 18 83.08 -20.08 132.23
C LEU A 18 84.19 -19.11 131.81
N THR A 19 85.33 -19.66 131.40
CA THR A 19 86.51 -18.90 130.93
C THR A 19 86.11 -17.91 129.83
N GLU A 20 86.83 -16.80 129.63
CA GLU A 20 86.55 -15.79 128.58
C GLU A 20 86.34 -16.43 127.18
N ASN A 21 87.08 -17.50 126.90
CA ASN A 21 86.90 -18.38 125.73
C ASN A 21 85.48 -18.99 125.61
N SER A 22 84.82 -19.31 126.71
CA SER A 22 83.49 -19.94 126.76
C SER A 22 82.38 -18.98 126.33
N VAL A 23 82.47 -17.70 126.66
CA VAL A 23 81.41 -16.75 126.32
C VAL A 23 81.66 -16.12 124.97
N GLU A 24 82.92 -16.03 124.55
CA GLU A 24 83.27 -15.86 123.15
C GLU A 24 82.77 -17.04 122.31
N ILE A 25 82.88 -18.30 122.78
CA ILE A 25 82.31 -19.47 122.11
C ILE A 25 80.78 -19.42 122.03
N ASP A 26 80.06 -19.02 123.08
CA ASP A 26 78.59 -18.93 123.02
C ASP A 26 78.10 -17.72 122.19
N HIS A 27 78.85 -16.61 122.19
CA HIS A 27 78.62 -15.51 121.26
C HIS A 27 78.88 -15.95 119.82
N LEU A 28 79.98 -16.67 119.56
CA LEU A 28 80.28 -17.28 118.26
C LEU A 28 79.23 -18.31 117.86
N LYS A 29 78.69 -19.13 118.76
CA LYS A 29 77.56 -20.03 118.46
C LYS A 29 76.30 -19.25 118.12
N THR A 30 75.99 -18.18 118.84
CA THR A 30 74.83 -17.32 118.56
C THR A 30 74.98 -16.61 117.21
N VAL A 31 76.19 -16.13 116.90
CA VAL A 31 76.54 -15.55 115.60
C VAL A 31 76.50 -16.61 114.51
N ILE A 32 76.98 -17.83 114.75
CA ILE A 32 76.90 -18.94 113.81
C ILE A 32 75.45 -19.34 113.56
N VAL A 33 74.59 -19.41 114.58
CA VAL A 33 73.15 -19.69 114.42
C VAL A 33 72.47 -18.55 113.67
N SER A 34 72.79 -17.28 113.97
CA SER A 34 72.26 -16.13 113.25
C SER A 34 72.74 -16.08 111.79
N LEU A 35 74.01 -16.38 111.54
CA LEU A 35 74.59 -16.47 110.21
C LEU A 35 74.03 -17.67 109.45
N LYS A 36 73.74 -18.79 110.12
CA LYS A 36 73.10 -19.96 109.54
C LYS A 36 71.65 -19.67 109.18
N GLN A 37 70.87 -19.06 110.07
CA GLN A 37 69.52 -18.58 109.75
C GLN A 37 69.53 -17.55 108.61
N LYS A 38 70.53 -16.66 108.56
CA LYS A 38 70.69 -15.73 107.44
C LYS A 38 71.11 -16.43 106.14
N ALA A 39 71.91 -17.50 106.21
CA ALA A 39 72.28 -18.32 105.08
C ALA A 39 71.07 -19.11 104.57
N ASP A 40 70.28 -19.72 105.45
CA ASP A 40 69.03 -20.41 105.11
C ASP A 40 68.03 -19.43 104.47
N VAL A 41 67.87 -18.22 105.02
CA VAL A 41 67.04 -17.16 104.41
C VAL A 41 67.62 -16.68 103.07
N ALA A 42 68.95 -16.61 102.93
CA ALA A 42 69.56 -16.23 101.66
C ALA A 42 69.37 -17.32 100.58
N ASP A 43 69.44 -18.60 100.96
CA ASP A 43 69.18 -19.74 100.09
C ASP A 43 67.69 -19.80 99.69
N ASP A 44 66.77 -19.57 100.62
CA ASP A 44 65.33 -19.46 100.34
C ASP A 44 65.04 -18.30 99.37
N ILE A 45 65.66 -17.13 99.58
CA ILE A 45 65.56 -15.98 98.69
C ILE A 45 66.15 -16.30 97.32
N GLN A 46 67.28 -17.02 97.25
CA GLN A 46 67.91 -17.41 96.00
C GLN A 46 67.02 -18.41 95.23
N GLN A 47 66.43 -19.38 95.92
CA GLN A 47 65.49 -20.33 95.33
C GLN A 47 64.21 -19.64 94.84
N GLU A 48 63.69 -18.67 95.59
CA GLU A 48 62.56 -17.85 95.17
C GLU A 48 62.94 -16.99 93.94
N LEU A 49 64.12 -16.37 93.95
CA LEU A 49 64.62 -15.58 92.83
C LEU A 49 64.79 -16.42 91.55
N ASP A 50 65.32 -17.64 91.66
CA ASP A 50 65.47 -18.57 90.54
C ASP A 50 64.11 -19.03 90.01
N THR A 51 63.15 -19.28 90.91
CA THR A 51 61.76 -19.61 90.56
C THR A 51 61.10 -18.44 89.83
N LYS A 52 61.23 -17.21 90.35
CA LYS A 52 60.70 -15.99 89.73
C LYS A 52 61.35 -15.70 88.39
N THR A 53 62.65 -15.91 88.26
CA THR A 53 63.38 -15.76 87.00
C THR A 53 62.90 -16.77 85.95
N THR A 54 62.69 -18.02 86.36
CA THR A 54 62.14 -19.06 85.49
C THR A 54 60.71 -18.72 85.05
N MET A 55 59.85 -18.28 85.98
CA MET A 55 58.49 -17.82 85.66
C MET A 55 58.50 -16.61 84.72
N LEU A 56 59.37 -15.62 84.95
CA LEU A 56 59.50 -14.45 84.08
C LEU A 56 59.88 -14.86 82.66
N ARG A 57 60.86 -15.77 82.52
CA ARG A 57 61.27 -16.30 81.22
C ARG A 57 60.14 -17.05 80.52
N GLN A 58 59.37 -17.86 81.24
CA GLN A 58 58.19 -18.53 80.68
C GLN A 58 57.12 -17.52 80.24
N CYS A 59 56.87 -16.48 81.05
CA CYS A 59 55.96 -15.40 80.69
C CYS A 59 56.43 -14.64 79.44
N GLU A 60 57.73 -14.35 79.31
CA GLU A 60 58.29 -13.71 78.13
C GLU A 60 58.18 -14.60 76.88
N GLN A 61 58.45 -15.90 77.02
CA GLN A 61 58.26 -16.87 75.95
C GLN A 61 56.79 -16.92 75.50
N ALA A 62 55.86 -17.07 76.44
CA ALA A 62 54.43 -17.08 76.14
C ALA A 62 53.95 -15.75 75.50
N ARG A 63 54.48 -14.61 75.96
CA ARG A 63 54.18 -13.30 75.37
C ARG A 63 54.68 -13.23 73.92
N ASN A 64 55.90 -13.68 73.65
CA ASN A 64 56.47 -13.68 72.31
C ASN A 64 55.71 -14.64 71.37
N GLU A 65 55.34 -15.83 71.86
CA GLU A 65 54.51 -16.77 71.10
C GLU A 65 53.14 -16.17 70.77
N LEU A 66 52.52 -15.51 71.74
CA LEU A 66 51.23 -14.84 71.54
C LEU A 66 51.36 -13.68 70.54
N GLN A 67 52.43 -12.89 70.63
CA GLN A 67 52.72 -11.82 69.68
C GLN A 67 52.90 -12.35 68.25
N ASN A 68 53.67 -13.43 68.07
CA ASN A 68 53.85 -14.08 66.78
C ASN A 68 52.52 -14.62 66.22
N LYS A 69 51.67 -15.20 67.08
CA LYS A 69 50.32 -15.65 66.68
C LYS A 69 49.44 -14.48 66.25
N TYR A 70 49.47 -13.36 66.97
CA TYR A 70 48.73 -12.15 66.59
C TYR A 70 49.21 -11.59 65.25
N GLU A 71 50.52 -11.54 65.03
CA GLU A 71 51.09 -11.06 63.77
C GLU A 71 50.72 -11.98 62.60
N GLY A 72 50.72 -13.30 62.79
CA GLY A 72 50.22 -14.26 61.82
C GLY A 72 48.75 -14.04 61.46
N LEU A 73 47.88 -13.89 62.47
CA LEU A 73 46.45 -13.62 62.27
C LEU A 73 46.18 -12.30 61.55
N ILE A 74 46.97 -11.25 61.84
CA ILE A 74 46.87 -9.96 61.13
C ILE A 74 47.22 -10.15 59.65
N ASN A 75 48.32 -10.83 59.35
CA ASN A 75 48.74 -11.09 57.97
C ASN A 75 47.71 -11.93 57.19
N GLU A 76 47.15 -12.98 57.82
CA GLU A 76 46.10 -13.81 57.22
C GLU A 76 44.82 -12.99 56.97
N THR A 77 44.44 -12.12 57.91
CA THR A 77 43.27 -11.24 57.77
C THR A 77 43.48 -10.24 56.64
N ASP A 78 44.67 -9.65 56.53
CA ASP A 78 45.03 -8.71 55.46
C ASP A 78 45.07 -9.39 54.09
N GLU A 79 45.60 -10.62 54.00
CA GLU A 79 45.60 -11.40 52.77
C GLU A 79 44.17 -11.75 52.34
N GLN A 80 43.34 -12.16 53.29
CA GLN A 80 41.93 -12.45 53.03
C GLN A 80 41.15 -11.20 52.62
N ALA A 81 41.44 -10.04 53.23
CA ALA A 81 40.84 -8.76 52.86
C ALA A 81 41.21 -8.37 51.42
N LYS A 82 42.49 -8.52 51.02
CA LYS A 82 42.94 -8.28 49.64
C LYS A 82 42.25 -9.20 48.64
N LYS A 83 42.19 -10.51 48.91
CA LYS A 83 41.47 -11.47 48.05
C LYS A 83 39.98 -11.10 47.91
N THR A 84 39.35 -10.70 49.01
CA THR A 84 37.95 -10.25 49.00
C THR A 84 37.77 -8.98 48.17
N GLN A 85 38.68 -8.01 48.30
CA GLN A 85 38.66 -6.77 47.52
C GLN A 85 38.84 -7.03 46.02
N GLU A 86 39.77 -7.90 45.64
CA GLU A 86 39.96 -8.30 44.24
C GLU A 86 38.74 -9.00 43.66
N TYR A 87 38.10 -9.87 44.43
CA TYR A 87 36.87 -10.54 44.02
C TYR A 87 35.71 -9.56 43.84
N GLN A 88 35.54 -8.62 44.78
CA GLN A 88 34.56 -7.54 44.68
C GLN A 88 34.78 -6.66 43.45
N ALA A 89 36.04 -6.32 43.15
CA ALA A 89 36.38 -5.54 41.95
C ALA A 89 36.00 -6.28 40.66
N LYS A 90 36.28 -7.59 40.58
CA LYS A 90 35.89 -8.43 39.42
C LYS A 90 34.37 -8.54 39.26
N ILE A 91 33.63 -8.63 40.37
CA ILE A 91 32.16 -8.62 40.33
C ILE A 91 31.66 -7.28 39.78
N LEU A 92 32.20 -6.16 40.28
CA LEU A 92 31.78 -4.83 39.85
C LEU A 92 32.02 -4.61 38.35
N GLU A 93 33.20 -4.98 37.85
CA GLU A 93 33.51 -4.91 36.42
C GLU A 93 32.54 -5.74 35.58
N ARG A 94 32.19 -6.95 36.04
CA ARG A 94 31.21 -7.80 35.34
C ARG A 94 29.81 -7.20 35.36
N LEU A 95 29.41 -6.57 36.46
CA LEU A 95 28.11 -5.89 36.57
C LEU A 95 28.04 -4.70 35.60
N GLU A 96 29.08 -3.86 35.54
CA GLU A 96 29.14 -2.74 34.59
C GLU A 96 29.08 -3.22 33.13
N PHE A 97 29.75 -4.33 32.81
CA PHE A 97 29.67 -4.92 31.47
C PHE A 97 28.24 -5.38 31.14
N LEU A 98 27.59 -6.12 32.06
CA LEU A 98 26.23 -6.61 31.87
C LEU A 98 25.21 -5.47 31.78
N GLU A 99 25.39 -4.38 32.52
CA GLU A 99 24.54 -3.20 32.42
C GLU A 99 24.63 -2.55 31.04
N LYS A 100 25.84 -2.40 30.49
CA LYS A 100 26.05 -1.88 29.13
C LYS A 100 25.43 -2.79 28.07
N GLU A 101 25.59 -4.10 28.20
CA GLU A 101 24.99 -5.08 27.30
C GLU A 101 23.44 -5.00 27.35
N ASN A 102 22.87 -4.91 28.55
CA ASN A 102 21.42 -4.78 28.74
C ASN A 102 20.89 -3.47 28.13
N GLN A 103 21.61 -2.36 28.30
CA GLN A 103 21.26 -1.08 27.70
C GLN A 103 21.28 -1.15 26.16
N MET A 104 22.28 -1.81 25.59
CA MET A 104 22.38 -2.03 24.14
C MET A 104 21.20 -2.87 23.63
N GLN A 105 20.92 -4.01 24.25
CA GLN A 105 19.80 -4.88 23.90
C GLN A 105 18.46 -4.15 24.01
N LYS A 106 18.28 -3.31 25.04
CA LYS A 106 17.07 -2.49 25.20
C LYS A 106 16.89 -1.50 24.04
N SER A 107 17.97 -0.87 23.59
CA SER A 107 17.93 0.03 22.43
C SER A 107 17.61 -0.72 21.13
N GLU A 108 18.13 -1.93 20.94
CA GLU A 108 17.85 -2.78 19.79
C GLU A 108 16.38 -3.23 19.76
N ILE A 109 15.85 -3.68 20.90
CA ILE A 109 14.43 -4.05 21.05
C ILE A 109 13.53 -2.85 20.72
N GLN A 110 13.89 -1.65 21.17
CA GLN A 110 13.12 -0.44 20.86
C GLN A 110 13.11 -0.13 19.36
N ASN A 111 14.26 -0.25 18.69
CA ASN A 111 14.35 -0.05 17.23
C ASN A 111 13.53 -1.10 16.46
N LEU A 112 13.62 -2.38 16.86
CA LEU A 112 12.83 -3.46 16.27
C LEU A 112 11.33 -3.24 16.46
N LYS A 113 10.91 -2.75 17.63
CA LYS A 113 9.51 -2.42 17.90
C LYS A 113 9.01 -1.31 16.97
N MET A 114 9.78 -0.23 16.81
CA MET A 114 9.43 0.86 15.90
C MET A 114 9.33 0.38 14.44
N ASN A 115 10.25 -0.47 14.00
CA ASN A 115 10.21 -1.07 12.65
C ASN A 115 9.00 -1.98 12.45
N PHE A 116 8.63 -2.76 13.48
CA PHE A 116 7.45 -3.60 13.46
C PHE A 116 6.17 -2.77 13.36
N ASP A 117 6.04 -1.71 14.14
CA ASP A 117 4.88 -0.80 14.12
C ASP A 117 4.74 -0.13 12.74
N ASN A 118 5.85 0.34 12.17
CA ASN A 118 5.88 0.90 10.81
C ASN A 118 5.44 -0.13 9.76
N THR A 119 5.92 -1.37 9.86
CA THR A 119 5.56 -2.45 8.92
C THR A 119 4.08 -2.81 9.03
N THR A 120 3.54 -2.86 10.25
CA THR A 120 2.11 -3.07 10.48
C THR A 120 1.26 -1.97 9.86
N GLN A 121 1.67 -0.70 10.01
CA GLN A 121 0.94 0.42 9.40
C GLN A 121 0.95 0.37 7.87
N ILE A 122 2.10 0.05 7.27
CA ILE A 122 2.22 -0.14 5.81
C ILE A 122 1.28 -1.25 5.34
N LYS A 123 1.23 -2.37 6.07
CA LYS A 123 0.34 -3.49 5.74
C LYS A 123 -1.13 -3.07 5.76
N ILE A 124 -1.57 -2.33 6.78
CA ILE A 124 -2.95 -1.82 6.88
C ILE A 124 -3.29 -0.95 5.67
N ASN A 125 -2.40 -0.03 5.28
CA ASN A 125 -2.61 0.84 4.14
C ASN A 125 -2.73 0.04 2.83
N ILE A 126 -1.88 -0.96 2.62
CA ILE A 126 -1.93 -1.84 1.43
C ILE A 126 -3.24 -2.64 1.39
N ASP A 127 -3.69 -3.16 2.53
CA ASP A 127 -4.95 -3.92 2.61
C ASP A 127 -6.16 -3.03 2.27
N GLU A 128 -6.14 -1.75 2.68
CA GLU A 128 -7.18 -0.78 2.34
C GLU A 128 -7.15 -0.39 0.85
N GLU A 129 -5.98 -0.12 0.27
CA GLU A 129 -5.84 0.13 -1.17
C GLU A 129 -6.30 -1.07 -2.01
N LEU A 130 -5.96 -2.29 -1.59
CA LEU A 130 -6.39 -3.52 -2.25
C LEU A 130 -7.92 -3.67 -2.21
N LYS A 131 -8.54 -3.34 -1.07
CA LYS A 131 -10.00 -3.35 -0.92
C LYS A 131 -10.66 -2.34 -1.87
N ASN A 132 -10.14 -1.12 -1.94
CA ASN A 132 -10.67 -0.06 -2.81
C ASN A 132 -10.52 -0.44 -4.30
N SER A 133 -9.37 -0.99 -4.69
CA SER A 133 -9.12 -1.47 -6.05
C SER A 133 -10.08 -2.60 -6.45
N LYS A 134 -10.33 -3.56 -5.55
CA LYS A 134 -11.32 -4.63 -5.78
C LYS A 134 -12.73 -4.09 -5.97
N GLN A 135 -13.13 -3.10 -5.17
CA GLN A 135 -14.44 -2.46 -5.33
C GLN A 135 -14.55 -1.76 -6.70
N HIS A 136 -13.51 -1.03 -7.11
CA HIS A 136 -13.49 -0.37 -8.41
C HIS A 136 -13.57 -1.35 -9.58
N ILE A 137 -12.92 -2.52 -9.49
CA ILE A 137 -13.04 -3.58 -10.50
C ILE A 137 -14.49 -4.05 -10.63
N VAL A 138 -15.18 -4.29 -9.50
CA VAL A 138 -16.59 -4.72 -9.51
C VAL A 138 -17.49 -3.66 -10.16
N GLU A 139 -17.26 -2.38 -9.86
CA GLU A 139 -18.00 -1.27 -10.48
C GLU A 139 -17.77 -1.19 -11.99
N LEU A 140 -16.51 -1.35 -12.45
CA LEU A 140 -16.18 -1.38 -13.88
C LEU A 140 -16.78 -2.59 -14.59
N GLU A 141 -16.82 -3.75 -13.95
CA GLU A 141 -17.48 -4.95 -14.50
C GLU A 141 -18.99 -4.74 -14.66
N ALA A 142 -19.64 -4.09 -13.68
CA ALA A 142 -21.05 -3.72 -13.76
C ALA A 142 -21.32 -2.74 -14.91
N GLN A 143 -20.49 -1.69 -15.05
CA GLN A 143 -20.60 -0.73 -16.16
C GLN A 143 -20.39 -1.40 -17.52
N LYS A 144 -19.41 -2.30 -17.62
CA LYS A 144 -19.15 -3.07 -18.85
C LYS A 144 -20.33 -3.99 -19.21
N ALA A 145 -20.98 -4.60 -18.22
CA ALA A 145 -22.17 -5.42 -18.45
C ALA A 145 -23.34 -4.58 -18.99
N GLU A 146 -23.56 -3.39 -18.41
CA GLU A 146 -24.61 -2.49 -18.86
C GLU A 146 -24.35 -1.94 -20.28
N LEU A 147 -23.12 -1.52 -20.58
CA LEU A 147 -22.75 -1.07 -21.92
C LEU A 147 -22.93 -2.18 -22.97
N LYS A 148 -22.58 -3.43 -22.63
CA LYS A 148 -22.83 -4.58 -23.52
C LYS A 148 -24.31 -4.77 -23.81
N LYS A 149 -25.16 -4.65 -22.78
CA LYS A 149 -26.62 -4.73 -22.93
C LYS A 149 -27.14 -3.63 -23.85
N GLN A 150 -26.70 -2.39 -23.65
CA GLN A 150 -27.07 -1.26 -24.52
C GLN A 150 -26.62 -1.48 -25.97
N LEU A 151 -25.41 -2.02 -26.17
CA LEU A 151 -24.90 -2.34 -27.50
C LEU A 151 -25.76 -3.41 -28.19
N THR A 152 -26.19 -4.45 -27.47
CA THR A 152 -27.10 -5.46 -28.00
C THR A 152 -28.43 -4.84 -28.41
N ILE A 153 -29.03 -4.00 -27.57
CA ILE A 153 -30.30 -3.31 -27.88
C ILE A 153 -30.15 -2.42 -29.13
N ALA A 154 -29.07 -1.65 -29.23
CA ALA A 154 -28.81 -0.80 -30.39
C ALA A 154 -28.58 -1.62 -31.67
N SER A 155 -27.88 -2.76 -31.55
CA SER A 155 -27.67 -3.68 -32.67
C SER A 155 -28.98 -4.27 -33.17
N ASP A 156 -29.84 -4.74 -32.27
CA ASP A 156 -31.15 -5.30 -32.62
C ASP A 156 -32.04 -4.25 -33.31
N TYR A 157 -32.02 -3.01 -32.81
CA TYR A 157 -32.74 -1.90 -33.43
C TYR A 157 -32.25 -1.60 -34.85
N LEU A 158 -30.93 -1.60 -35.08
CA LEU A 158 -30.38 -1.37 -36.42
C LEU A 158 -30.78 -2.46 -37.40
N ILE A 159 -30.78 -3.73 -36.98
CA ILE A 159 -31.25 -4.85 -37.79
C ILE A 159 -32.73 -4.65 -38.17
N GLU A 160 -33.58 -4.27 -37.21
CA GLU A 160 -35.00 -4.02 -37.46
C GLU A 160 -35.22 -2.85 -38.44
N GLN A 161 -34.41 -1.79 -38.34
CA GLN A 161 -34.49 -0.67 -39.27
C GLN A 161 -34.03 -1.06 -40.68
N ASP A 162 -32.97 -1.85 -40.80
CA ASP A 162 -32.47 -2.33 -42.09
C ASP A 162 -33.53 -3.18 -42.80
N ASP A 163 -34.20 -4.08 -42.08
CA ASP A 163 -35.32 -4.87 -42.60
C ASP A 163 -36.48 -4.00 -43.10
N LYS A 164 -36.79 -2.90 -42.41
CA LYS A 164 -37.84 -1.95 -42.82
C LYS A 164 -37.44 -1.20 -44.09
N VAL A 165 -36.20 -0.73 -44.16
CA VAL A 165 -35.66 -0.04 -45.34
C VAL A 165 -35.65 -1.00 -46.54
N HIS A 166 -35.18 -2.23 -46.34
CA HIS A 166 -35.17 -3.24 -47.39
C HIS A 166 -36.59 -3.53 -47.93
N LYS A 167 -37.59 -3.68 -47.05
CA LYS A 167 -38.99 -3.85 -47.46
C LYS A 167 -39.53 -2.64 -48.22
N ALA A 168 -39.28 -1.42 -47.74
CA ALA A 168 -39.72 -0.18 -48.40
C ALA A 168 -39.08 -0.02 -49.79
N ASN A 169 -37.79 -0.34 -49.92
CA ASN A 169 -37.08 -0.31 -51.19
C ASN A 169 -37.64 -1.35 -52.17
N LYS A 170 -37.94 -2.55 -51.68
CA LYS A 170 -38.57 -3.59 -52.50
C LYS A 170 -39.92 -3.14 -53.05
N THR A 171 -40.79 -2.60 -52.20
CA THR A 171 -42.10 -2.05 -52.64
C THR A 171 -41.92 -0.87 -53.60
N SER A 172 -40.90 -0.02 -53.40
CA SER A 172 -40.62 1.09 -54.32
C SER A 172 -40.20 0.61 -55.71
N LEU A 173 -39.42 -0.48 -55.79
CA LEU A 173 -39.06 -1.11 -57.07
C LEU A 173 -40.29 -1.71 -57.76
N GLU A 174 -41.15 -2.42 -57.02
CA GLU A 174 -42.40 -2.98 -57.56
C GLU A 174 -43.31 -1.87 -58.13
N LEU A 175 -43.42 -0.72 -57.43
CA LEU A 175 -44.17 0.43 -57.92
C LEU A 175 -43.55 1.08 -59.18
N LEU A 176 -42.23 1.11 -59.28
CA LEU A 176 -41.53 1.62 -60.47
C LEU A 176 -41.79 0.72 -61.70
N ASP A 177 -41.80 -0.59 -61.51
CA ASP A 177 -42.14 -1.53 -62.57
C ASP A 177 -43.58 -1.32 -63.06
N HIS A 178 -44.53 -1.17 -62.12
CA HIS A 178 -45.92 -0.85 -62.48
C HIS A 178 -46.08 0.49 -63.20
N LEU A 179 -45.32 1.52 -62.80
CA LEU A 179 -45.32 2.81 -63.49
C LEU A 179 -44.82 2.67 -64.93
N LYS A 180 -43.73 1.92 -65.13
CA LYS A 180 -43.15 1.69 -66.45
C LYS A 180 -44.11 0.92 -67.37
N ASP A 181 -44.80 -0.10 -66.85
CA ASP A 181 -45.82 -0.83 -67.61
C ASP A 181 -46.99 0.08 -68.01
N ALA A 182 -47.46 0.93 -67.08
CA ALA A 182 -48.50 1.90 -67.36
C ALA A 182 -48.07 2.97 -68.38
N GLU A 183 -46.81 3.43 -68.34
CA GLU A 183 -46.26 4.36 -69.33
C GLU A 183 -46.25 3.75 -70.73
N LEU A 184 -45.86 2.48 -70.86
CA LEU A 184 -45.92 1.73 -72.13
C LEU A 184 -47.36 1.57 -72.62
N GLU A 185 -48.30 1.22 -71.75
CA GLU A 185 -49.72 1.12 -72.12
C GLU A 185 -50.25 2.46 -72.63
N ILE A 186 -49.94 3.57 -71.93
CA ILE A 186 -50.32 4.92 -72.36
C ILE A 186 -49.73 5.25 -73.74
N GLU A 187 -48.48 4.87 -74.01
CA GLU A 187 -47.85 5.06 -75.32
C GLU A 187 -48.58 4.28 -76.42
N THR A 188 -48.87 3.00 -76.20
CA THR A 188 -49.63 2.19 -77.17
C THR A 188 -51.05 2.74 -77.42
N LEU A 189 -51.74 3.21 -76.39
CA LEU A 189 -53.06 3.83 -76.52
C LEU A 189 -53.00 5.16 -77.27
N LYS A 190 -51.96 5.96 -77.07
CA LYS A 190 -51.73 7.20 -77.84
C LYS A 190 -51.56 6.89 -79.32
N ASP A 191 -50.75 5.89 -79.66
CA ASP A 191 -50.55 5.46 -81.05
C ASP A 191 -51.88 5.00 -81.68
N TYR A 192 -52.67 4.22 -80.95
CA TYR A 192 -53.98 3.80 -81.41
C TYR A 192 -54.95 4.97 -81.63
N ILE A 193 -54.99 5.95 -80.73
CA ILE A 193 -55.78 7.18 -80.91
C ILE A 193 -55.33 7.94 -82.14
N VAL A 194 -54.02 8.05 -82.37
CA VAL A 194 -53.46 8.71 -83.54
C VAL A 194 -53.92 7.98 -84.81
N GLU A 195 -53.81 6.65 -84.87
CA GLU A 195 -54.31 5.87 -86.00
C GLU A 195 -55.81 6.04 -86.25
N LEU A 196 -56.63 5.97 -85.19
CA LEU A 196 -58.07 6.16 -85.30
C LEU A 196 -58.44 7.55 -85.80
N LYS A 197 -57.79 8.60 -85.27
CA LYS A 197 -57.95 9.97 -85.75
C LYS A 197 -57.59 10.10 -87.22
N HIS A 198 -56.53 9.43 -87.68
CA HIS A 198 -56.17 9.39 -89.10
C HIS A 198 -57.22 8.65 -89.96
N ARG A 199 -57.87 7.61 -89.44
CA ARG A 199 -58.91 6.85 -90.18
C ARG A 199 -60.22 7.63 -90.32
N ILE A 200 -60.65 8.32 -89.25
CA ILE A 200 -61.96 9.02 -89.15
C ILE A 200 -61.87 10.48 -89.61
N ALA A 201 -60.71 10.98 -90.03
CA ALA A 201 -60.56 12.34 -90.54
C ALA A 201 -61.35 12.59 -91.84
N VAL A 202 -62.66 12.81 -91.70
CA VAL A 202 -63.62 13.13 -92.76
C VAL A 202 -63.83 14.64 -92.77
N TYR A 203 -63.86 15.25 -93.95
CA TYR A 203 -64.27 16.64 -94.15
C TYR A 203 -65.79 16.72 -93.96
N ILE A 204 -66.22 17.54 -93.00
CA ILE A 204 -67.64 17.73 -92.67
C ILE A 204 -68.10 19.01 -93.39
N PRO A 205 -68.98 18.91 -94.41
CA PRO A 205 -69.47 20.09 -95.11
C PRO A 205 -70.46 20.86 -94.24
N VAL A 206 -70.63 22.14 -94.55
CA VAL A 206 -71.74 22.95 -94.05
C VAL A 206 -73.00 22.60 -94.85
N GLU A 207 -74.03 22.11 -94.16
CA GLU A 207 -75.27 21.57 -94.78
C GLU A 207 -75.98 22.55 -95.71
N SER A 208 -75.83 23.86 -95.47
CA SER A 208 -76.47 24.92 -96.27
C SER A 208 -75.72 25.27 -97.56
N ASP A 209 -74.56 24.68 -97.81
CA ASP A 209 -73.70 25.02 -98.95
C ASP A 209 -73.51 23.82 -99.89
N SER A 210 -74.18 23.89 -101.04
CA SER A 210 -74.13 22.81 -102.04
C SER A 210 -72.74 22.64 -102.67
N VAL A 211 -71.94 23.72 -102.75
CA VAL A 211 -70.56 23.67 -103.22
C VAL A 211 -69.70 22.93 -102.21
N ASP A 212 -69.90 23.20 -100.92
CA ASP A 212 -69.17 22.57 -99.84
C ASP A 212 -69.50 21.09 -99.67
N ALA A 213 -70.77 20.72 -99.80
CA ALA A 213 -71.21 19.32 -99.80
C ALA A 213 -70.56 18.51 -100.93
N LYS A 214 -70.48 19.09 -102.15
CA LYS A 214 -69.79 18.43 -103.27
C LYS A 214 -68.28 18.38 -103.11
N LEU A 215 -67.68 19.43 -102.55
CA LEU A 215 -66.26 19.44 -102.23
C LEU A 215 -65.93 18.40 -101.13
N ALA A 216 -66.79 18.26 -100.12
CA ALA A 216 -66.67 17.23 -99.09
C ALA A 216 -66.73 15.82 -99.68
N GLU A 217 -67.71 15.56 -100.55
CA GLU A 217 -67.84 14.28 -101.26
C GLU A 217 -66.57 13.95 -102.04
N TYR A 218 -66.00 14.93 -102.74
CA TYR A 218 -64.75 14.78 -103.48
C TYR A 218 -63.54 14.53 -102.56
N ILE A 219 -63.37 15.34 -101.51
CA ILE A 219 -62.25 15.23 -100.57
C ILE A 219 -62.31 13.90 -99.80
N ASN A 220 -63.50 13.48 -99.36
CA ASN A 220 -63.68 12.28 -98.53
C ASN A 220 -63.49 10.97 -99.31
N ASN A 221 -63.82 10.96 -100.60
CA ASN A 221 -63.64 9.79 -101.47
C ASN A 221 -62.25 9.73 -102.13
N TYR A 222 -61.38 10.73 -101.91
CA TYR A 222 -60.04 10.75 -102.50
C TYR A 222 -59.10 9.73 -101.82
N PRO A 223 -58.31 8.94 -102.58
CA PRO A 223 -57.40 7.92 -102.01
C PRO A 223 -56.39 8.45 -100.98
N GLU A 224 -55.96 9.72 -101.12
CA GLU A 224 -55.08 10.41 -100.16
C GLU A 224 -55.80 11.55 -99.40
N ARG A 225 -57.07 11.34 -99.00
CA ARG A 225 -57.91 12.37 -98.34
C ARG A 225 -57.24 13.13 -97.20
N ASN A 226 -56.32 12.50 -96.47
CA ASN A 226 -55.60 13.09 -95.33
C ASN A 226 -54.74 14.30 -95.73
N ARG A 227 -54.12 14.28 -96.91
CA ARG A 227 -53.30 15.40 -97.40
C ARG A 227 -54.16 16.54 -97.94
N LEU A 228 -55.30 16.18 -98.53
CA LEU A 228 -56.21 17.11 -99.17
C LEU A 228 -57.02 17.90 -98.13
N LYS A 229 -57.47 17.27 -97.05
CA LYS A 229 -58.24 17.92 -95.96
C LYS A 229 -57.48 19.06 -95.28
N VAL A 230 -56.18 18.92 -95.03
CA VAL A 230 -55.35 19.97 -94.42
C VAL A 230 -55.20 21.18 -95.35
N MET A 231 -55.30 20.95 -96.67
CA MET A 231 -55.09 22.00 -97.64
C MET A 231 -56.31 22.88 -97.84
N PHE A 232 -57.55 22.37 -97.70
CA PHE A 232 -58.78 23.14 -97.92
C PHE A 232 -59.36 23.68 -96.60
N MET A 233 -59.24 24.99 -96.36
CA MET A 233 -59.97 25.70 -95.31
C MET A 233 -61.05 26.58 -95.91
N ARG A 234 -62.31 26.41 -95.49
CA ARG A 234 -63.43 27.23 -95.95
C ARG A 234 -63.37 28.61 -95.29
N GLU A 235 -63.36 29.67 -96.09
CA GLU A 235 -63.52 31.05 -95.58
C GLU A 235 -64.99 31.49 -95.68
N SER A 236 -65.60 31.30 -96.85
CA SER A 236 -66.99 31.63 -97.12
C SER A 236 -67.53 30.74 -98.24
N SER A 237 -68.83 30.82 -98.56
CA SER A 237 -69.41 29.99 -99.63
C SER A 237 -68.70 30.25 -100.97
N GLY A 238 -68.21 29.19 -101.60
CA GLY A 238 -67.44 29.25 -102.85
C GLY A 238 -66.01 29.81 -102.75
N ILE A 239 -65.53 30.18 -101.55
CA ILE A 239 -64.17 30.68 -101.33
C ILE A 239 -63.45 29.79 -100.33
N TYR A 240 -62.38 29.16 -100.81
CA TYR A 240 -61.57 28.25 -100.01
C TYR A 240 -60.12 28.70 -100.04
N GLN A 241 -59.42 28.49 -98.94
CA GLN A 241 -57.99 28.60 -98.88
C GLN A 241 -57.41 27.22 -99.18
N PHE A 242 -56.61 27.12 -100.24
CA PHE A 242 -55.81 25.95 -100.59
C PHE A 242 -54.34 26.22 -100.28
N GLY A 243 -53.85 25.75 -99.13
CA GLY A 243 -52.53 26.09 -98.62
C GLY A 243 -52.39 27.59 -98.33
N THR A 244 -51.53 28.30 -99.06
CA THR A 244 -51.35 29.77 -98.92
C THR A 244 -52.17 30.59 -99.92
N ARG A 245 -52.91 29.95 -100.83
CA ARG A 245 -53.65 30.63 -101.90
C ARG A 245 -55.15 30.58 -101.65
N LYS A 246 -55.84 31.69 -101.90
CA LYS A 246 -57.29 31.69 -101.99
C LYS A 246 -57.71 31.21 -103.37
N ILE A 247 -58.67 30.30 -103.41
CA ILE A 247 -59.23 29.71 -104.61
C ILE A 247 -60.75 29.89 -104.59
N PHE A 248 -61.32 30.08 -105.78
CA PHE A 248 -62.76 30.19 -105.96
C PHE A 248 -63.29 28.88 -106.52
N VAL A 249 -64.15 28.23 -105.76
CA VAL A 249 -64.72 26.92 -106.12
C VAL A 249 -66.17 27.12 -106.52
N LYS A 250 -66.53 26.68 -107.71
CA LYS A 250 -67.90 26.68 -108.21
C LYS A 250 -68.25 25.29 -108.72
N VAL A 251 -69.51 24.87 -108.51
CA VAL A 251 -70.04 23.64 -109.10
C VAL A 251 -70.86 24.01 -110.33
N GLU A 252 -70.50 23.49 -111.50
CA GLU A 252 -71.27 23.61 -112.74
C GLU A 252 -71.44 22.21 -113.35
N GLN A 253 -72.68 21.81 -113.64
CA GLN A 253 -73.03 20.49 -114.20
C GLN A 253 -72.37 19.31 -113.44
N ASP A 254 -72.49 19.31 -112.11
CA ASP A 254 -71.89 18.32 -111.19
C ASP A 254 -70.36 18.22 -111.23
N LYS A 255 -69.67 19.15 -111.89
CA LYS A 255 -68.20 19.25 -111.89
C LYS A 255 -67.75 20.41 -111.02
N ILE A 256 -66.73 20.14 -110.21
CA ILE A 256 -66.05 21.17 -109.42
C ILE A 256 -65.09 21.93 -110.34
N ILE A 257 -65.26 23.24 -110.45
CA ILE A 257 -64.40 24.15 -111.21
C ILE A 257 -63.68 25.05 -110.21
N ILE A 258 -62.35 25.07 -110.30
CA ILE A 258 -61.48 25.92 -109.46
C ILE A 258 -60.96 27.06 -110.33
N ARG A 259 -61.10 28.30 -109.85
CA ARG A 259 -60.56 29.52 -110.46
C ARG A 259 -59.61 30.25 -109.53
#